data_AF-A0A8T5LDT8-F1
#
_entry.id   AF-A0A8T5LDT8-F1
#
_cell.length_a   1.000
_cell.length_b   1.000
_cell.length_c   1.000
_cell.angle_alpha   90.00
_cell.angle_beta   90.00
_cell.angle_gamma   90.00
#
_symmetry.space_group_name_H-M   'P 1'
#
loop_
_entity.id
_entity.type
_entity.pdbx_description
1 polymer ?
#
loop_
_entity_poly.entity_id
_entity_poly.type
_entity_poly.pdbx_seq_one_letter_code
_entity_poly.pdbx_strand_id
1 'polypeptide(L)'
;KMIKIEESKGFRSSFNFVAKEYNIPNEFFAYLNKHGFEVGLHGLNHSGNLFASKKLFDKQAIQINYYLKEWGVAGFRTPSMYHNLKWIGNLDIKYDSSTFDTDPFEPQPDGVSTIFPFWVQNGSSPKGYSAAKIL
;
A
#
# COMPACT_ATOMS: atom_id res chain seq x y z
N LYS A 1 2.14 21.75 -2.38
CA LYS A 1 1.55 22.55 -1.28
C LYS A 1 1.46 21.75 0.02
N MET A 2 0.93 20.52 -0.01
CA MET A 2 0.80 19.65 1.17
C MET A 2 2.12 19.42 1.92
N ILE A 3 3.17 18.99 1.21
CA ILE A 3 4.52 18.74 1.76
C ILE A 3 4.98 19.90 2.65
N LYS A 4 4.98 21.14 2.13
CA LYS A 4 5.39 22.33 2.89
C LYS A 4 4.55 22.57 4.16
N ILE A 5 3.25 22.25 4.13
CA ILE A 5 2.37 22.39 5.28
C ILE A 5 2.76 21.37 6.35
N GLU A 6 2.91 20.10 5.98
CA GLU A 6 3.36 19.06 6.92
C GLU A 6 4.71 19.40 7.54
N GLU A 7 5.67 19.84 6.73
CA GLU A 7 6.98 20.26 7.21
C GLU A 7 6.90 21.41 8.21
N SER A 8 6.10 22.43 7.91
CA SER A 8 5.91 23.60 8.79
C SER A 8 5.27 23.25 10.13
N LYS A 9 4.62 22.08 10.20
CA LYS A 9 3.95 21.55 11.40
C LYS A 9 4.71 20.42 12.07
N GLY A 10 5.88 20.03 11.54
CA GLY A 10 6.70 18.96 12.10
C GLY A 10 6.22 17.54 11.77
N PHE A 11 5.29 17.37 10.82
CA PHE A 11 4.80 16.06 10.39
C PHE A 11 5.59 15.50 9.20
N ARG A 12 5.62 14.17 9.08
CA ARG A 12 6.16 13.43 7.93
C ARG A 12 5.24 12.25 7.63
N SER A 13 4.31 12.44 6.70
CA SER A 13 3.38 11.40 6.30
C SER A 13 3.95 10.47 5.23
N SER A 14 3.23 9.38 4.98
CA SER A 14 3.43 8.50 3.84
C SER A 14 2.53 8.93 2.68
N PHE A 15 3.11 9.13 1.50
CA PHE A 15 2.38 9.46 0.27
C PHE A 15 2.26 8.21 -0.61
N ASN A 16 1.02 7.80 -0.88
CA ASN A 16 0.71 6.61 -1.66
C ASN A 16 0.35 7.00 -3.10
N PHE A 17 1.01 6.39 -4.09
CA PHE A 17 0.84 6.72 -5.51
C PHE A 17 0.44 5.50 -6.34
N VAL A 18 -0.46 5.68 -7.30
CA VAL A 18 -0.76 4.66 -8.32
C VAL A 18 0.29 4.66 -9.43
N ALA A 19 0.66 3.48 -9.91
CA ALA A 19 1.79 3.34 -10.83
C ALA A 19 1.55 3.79 -12.27
N LYS A 20 0.29 3.81 -12.75
CA LYS A 20 0.01 3.95 -14.19
C LYS A 20 -0.97 5.07 -14.58
N GLU A 21 -1.57 5.77 -13.63
CA GLU A 21 -2.53 6.84 -13.97
C GLU A 21 -1.86 8.20 -14.20
N TYR A 22 -0.65 8.39 -13.66
CA TYR A 22 0.06 9.65 -13.73
C TYR A 22 1.54 9.41 -14.02
N ASN A 23 2.14 10.31 -14.79
CA ASN A 23 3.60 10.36 -14.92
C ASN A 23 4.19 11.03 -13.69
N ILE A 24 4.87 10.25 -12.86
CA ILE A 24 5.53 10.75 -11.64
C ILE A 24 7.03 10.78 -11.91
N PRO A 25 7.67 11.96 -11.95
CA PRO A 25 9.11 12.06 -12.15
C PRO A 25 9.87 11.35 -11.03
N ASN A 26 10.91 10.56 -11.35
CA ASN A 26 11.72 9.85 -10.35
C ASN A 26 12.35 10.82 -9.33
N GLU A 27 12.65 12.05 -9.76
CA GLU A 27 13.19 13.11 -8.90
C GLU A 27 12.20 13.50 -7.79
N PHE A 28 10.91 13.29 -8.01
CA PHE A 28 9.88 13.60 -7.01
C PHE A 28 9.92 12.63 -5.83
N PHE A 29 10.14 11.33 -6.07
CA PHE A 29 10.33 10.37 -4.98
C PHE A 29 11.63 10.63 -4.23
N ALA A 30 12.71 10.95 -4.94
CA ALA A 30 13.97 11.36 -4.31
C ALA A 30 13.79 12.62 -3.44
N TYR A 31 12.98 13.59 -3.90
CA TYR A 31 12.62 14.77 -3.14
C TYR A 31 11.84 14.42 -1.86
N LEU A 32 10.79 13.60 -1.96
CA LEU A 32 10.01 13.17 -0.80
C LEU A 32 10.90 12.47 0.25
N ASN A 33 11.70 11.50 -0.19
CA ASN A 33 12.61 10.75 0.67
C ASN A 33 13.65 11.66 1.33
N LYS A 34 14.25 12.59 0.59
CA LYS A 34 15.22 13.57 1.12
C LYS A 34 14.61 14.44 2.21
N HIS A 35 13.32 14.76 2.08
CA HIS A 35 12.59 15.55 3.06
C HIS A 35 12.04 14.72 4.23
N GLY A 36 12.29 13.40 4.26
CA GLY A 36 11.89 12.50 5.35
C GLY A 36 10.47 11.98 5.24
N PHE A 37 9.83 12.15 4.08
CA PHE A 37 8.53 11.54 3.80
C PHE A 37 8.71 10.11 3.27
N GLU A 38 7.69 9.29 3.49
CA GLU A 38 7.64 7.95 2.91
C GLU A 38 6.89 7.97 1.58
N VAL A 39 7.32 7.12 0.65
CA VAL A 39 6.59 6.82 -0.59
C VAL A 39 6.04 5.40 -0.49
N GLY A 40 4.75 5.23 -0.76
CA GLY A 40 4.07 3.94 -0.82
C GLY A 40 3.43 3.69 -2.20
N LEU A 41 3.25 2.42 -2.55
CA LEU A 41 2.57 2.04 -3.79
C LEU A 41 1.09 1.79 -3.55
N HIS A 42 0.25 2.51 -4.28
CA HIS A 42 -1.21 2.44 -4.19
C HIS A 42 -1.83 1.55 -5.28
N GLY A 43 -1.18 0.45 -5.66
CA GLY A 43 -1.59 -0.38 -6.80
C GLY A 43 -1.26 0.24 -8.16
N LEU A 44 -1.78 -0.39 -9.22
CA LEU A 44 -1.46 0.01 -10.60
C LEU A 44 -2.33 1.18 -11.06
N ASN A 45 -3.64 1.10 -10.79
CA ASN A 45 -4.68 2.06 -11.16
C ASN A 45 -5.65 2.20 -9.97
N HIS A 46 -6.40 3.29 -9.90
CA HIS A 46 -7.49 3.48 -8.93
C HIS A 46 -8.77 2.70 -9.27
N SER A 47 -8.89 2.23 -10.52
CA SER A 47 -10.10 1.56 -11.01
C SER A 47 -10.08 0.05 -10.85
N GLY A 48 -11.23 -0.51 -10.47
CA GLY A 48 -11.48 -1.95 -10.42
C GLY A 48 -11.12 -2.60 -9.09
N ASN A 49 -11.37 -3.91 -9.00
CA ASN A 49 -11.04 -4.72 -7.82
C ASN A 49 -9.87 -5.65 -8.14
N LEU A 50 -8.72 -5.38 -7.53
CA LEU A 50 -7.50 -6.19 -7.64
C LEU A 50 -7.73 -7.67 -7.26
N PHE A 51 -8.71 -7.92 -6.40
CA PHE A 51 -9.04 -9.23 -5.84
C PHE A 51 -10.23 -9.92 -6.52
N ALA A 52 -10.74 -9.38 -7.65
CA ALA A 52 -11.89 -9.97 -8.36
C ALA A 52 -11.68 -11.44 -8.77
N SER A 53 -10.43 -11.85 -9.02
CA SER A 53 -10.08 -13.27 -9.17
C SER A 53 -8.59 -13.51 -8.88
N LYS A 54 -8.22 -14.73 -8.47
CA LYS A 54 -6.82 -15.08 -8.21
C LYS A 54 -5.93 -14.92 -9.44
N LYS A 55 -6.45 -15.30 -10.61
CA LYS A 55 -5.76 -15.16 -11.90
C LYS A 55 -5.46 -13.69 -12.23
N LEU A 56 -6.41 -12.79 -11.98
CA LEU A 56 -6.21 -11.36 -12.18
C LEU A 56 -5.17 -10.81 -11.19
N PHE A 57 -5.31 -11.17 -9.91
CA PHE A 57 -4.37 -10.77 -8.86
C PHE A 57 -2.95 -11.18 -9.23
N ASP A 58 -2.71 -12.45 -9.60
CA ASP A 58 -1.37 -12.95 -9.92
C ASP A 58 -0.71 -12.21 -11.08
N LYS A 59 -1.50 -11.90 -12.11
CA LYS A 59 -1.02 -11.09 -13.24
C LYS A 59 -0.63 -9.67 -12.83
N GLN A 60 -1.38 -9.07 -11.90
CA GLN A 60 -1.10 -7.72 -11.41
C GLN A 60 0.03 -7.72 -10.38
N ALA A 61 0.13 -8.73 -9.51
CA ALA A 61 1.17 -8.87 -8.50
C ALA A 61 2.58 -8.83 -9.10
N ILE A 62 2.80 -9.45 -10.26
CA ILE A 62 4.07 -9.36 -11.00
C ILE A 62 4.43 -7.90 -11.32
N GLN A 63 3.46 -7.12 -11.79
CA GLN A 63 3.67 -5.71 -12.14
C GLN A 63 3.80 -4.84 -10.89
N ILE A 64 3.03 -5.12 -9.85
CA ILE A 64 3.13 -4.44 -8.56
C ILE A 64 4.52 -4.64 -7.98
N ASN A 65 5.05 -5.87 -7.94
CA ASN A 65 6.40 -6.14 -7.45
C ASN A 65 7.48 -5.50 -8.31
N TYR A 66 7.26 -5.38 -9.62
CA TYR A 66 8.13 -4.59 -10.47
C TYR A 66 8.18 -3.11 -10.01
N TYR A 67 7.05 -2.46 -9.79
CA TYR A 67 7.01 -1.07 -9.32
C TYR A 67 7.51 -0.90 -7.88
N LEU A 68 7.22 -1.84 -6.98
CA LEU A 68 7.78 -1.85 -5.62
C LEU A 68 9.30 -1.80 -5.66
N LYS A 69 9.91 -2.63 -6.52
CA LYS A 69 11.35 -2.65 -6.72
C LYS A 69 11.87 -1.38 -7.41
N GLU A 70 11.23 -0.95 -8.49
CA GLU A 70 11.64 0.20 -9.29
C GLU A 70 11.61 1.50 -8.46
N TRP A 71 10.57 1.68 -7.65
CA TRP A 71 10.43 2.86 -6.80
C TRP A 71 11.20 2.73 -5.47
N GLY A 72 11.69 1.53 -5.15
CA GLY A 72 12.38 1.25 -3.89
C GLY A 72 11.50 1.44 -2.65
N VAL A 73 10.19 1.17 -2.78
CA VAL A 73 9.20 1.41 -1.71
C VAL A 73 8.87 0.12 -0.95
N ALA A 74 8.55 0.28 0.33
CA ALA A 74 8.30 -0.86 1.23
C ALA A 74 6.81 -1.07 1.57
N GLY A 75 6.01 -0.01 1.43
CA GLY A 75 4.60 0.03 1.78
C GLY A 75 3.69 -0.17 0.59
N PHE A 76 2.57 -0.85 0.83
CA PHE A 76 1.50 -1.01 -0.14
C PHE A 76 0.14 -0.65 0.46
N ARG A 77 -0.72 -0.12 -0.40
CA ARG A 77 -2.13 0.13 -0.11
C ARG A 77 -2.97 -0.17 -1.34
N THR A 78 -4.05 -0.91 -1.19
CA THR A 78 -4.92 -1.24 -2.31
C THR A 78 -5.83 -0.05 -2.67
N PRO A 79 -6.09 0.19 -3.96
CA PRO A 79 -7.17 1.07 -4.39
C PRO A 79 -8.51 0.62 -3.82
N SER A 80 -9.32 1.58 -3.36
CA SER A 80 -10.64 1.32 -2.76
C SER A 80 -10.64 0.31 -1.61
N MET A 81 -9.49 0.09 -0.98
CA MET A 81 -9.34 -0.71 0.25
C MET A 81 -9.82 -2.17 0.16
N TYR A 82 -10.03 -2.69 -1.06
CA TYR A 82 -10.26 -4.11 -1.21
C TYR A 82 -9.05 -4.85 -0.66
N HIS A 83 -9.25 -5.94 0.07
CA HIS A 83 -8.14 -6.65 0.65
C HIS A 83 -8.39 -8.16 0.70
N ASN A 84 -7.29 -8.89 0.49
CA ASN A 84 -7.18 -10.31 0.76
C ASN A 84 -5.75 -10.53 1.28
N LEU A 85 -5.60 -10.57 2.62
CA LEU A 85 -4.29 -10.59 3.26
C LEU A 85 -3.42 -11.77 2.82
N LYS A 86 -4.05 -12.92 2.52
CA LYS A 86 -3.34 -14.09 1.97
C LYS A 86 -2.75 -13.80 0.59
N TRP A 87 -3.49 -13.13 -0.29
CA TRP A 87 -3.01 -12.82 -1.64
C TRP A 87 -1.99 -11.70 -1.61
N ILE A 88 -2.21 -10.66 -0.80
CA ILE A 88 -1.25 -9.57 -0.55
C ILE A 88 0.10 -10.12 -0.09
N GLY A 89 0.14 -11.25 0.62
CA GLY A 89 1.38 -11.94 0.98
C GLY A 89 2.28 -12.36 -0.19
N ASN A 90 1.78 -12.36 -1.43
CA ASN A 90 2.58 -12.59 -2.64
C ASN A 90 3.28 -11.31 -3.16
N LEU A 91 3.05 -10.16 -2.53
CA LEU A 91 3.73 -8.92 -2.86
C LEU A 91 5.05 -8.82 -2.09
N ASP A 92 6.05 -8.20 -2.71
CA ASP A 92 7.38 -8.00 -2.10
C ASP A 92 7.39 -6.73 -1.22
N ILE A 93 6.54 -6.73 -0.18
CA ILE A 93 6.29 -5.59 0.72
C ILE A 93 6.80 -5.86 2.13
N LYS A 94 7.07 -4.80 2.89
CA LYS A 94 7.29 -4.89 4.35
C LYS A 94 6.00 -4.70 5.12
N TYR A 95 5.10 -3.86 4.61
CA TYR A 95 3.81 -3.67 5.23
C TYR A 95 2.70 -3.35 4.22
N ASP A 96 1.49 -3.73 4.61
CA ASP A 96 0.24 -3.39 3.95
C ASP A 96 -0.57 -2.45 4.85
N SER A 97 -1.34 -1.57 4.24
CA SER A 97 -2.20 -0.63 4.95
C SER A 97 -3.61 -0.59 4.36
N SER A 98 -4.10 -1.75 3.91
CA SER A 98 -5.36 -1.89 3.16
C SER A 98 -6.55 -2.31 4.05
N THR A 99 -6.39 -2.32 5.37
CA THR A 99 -7.44 -2.71 6.33
C THR A 99 -7.99 -1.50 7.11
N PHE A 100 -9.31 -1.42 7.27
CA PHE A 100 -10.02 -0.39 8.04
C PHE A 100 -10.66 -0.98 9.31
N ASP A 101 -10.98 -0.13 10.29
CA ASP A 101 -11.61 -0.60 11.55
C ASP A 101 -13.12 -0.81 11.46
N THR A 102 -13.79 0.29 11.11
CA THR A 102 -15.17 0.56 11.49
C THR A 102 -15.83 1.50 10.50
N ASP A 103 -15.19 1.81 9.37
CA ASP A 103 -15.85 2.61 8.35
C ASP A 103 -16.94 1.73 7.69
N PRO A 104 -18.23 1.98 7.97
CA PRO A 104 -19.30 1.14 7.46
C PRO A 104 -19.55 1.34 5.97
N PHE A 105 -18.88 2.32 5.34
CA PHE A 105 -19.04 2.65 3.93
C PHE A 105 -17.95 2.04 3.04
N GLU A 106 -16.93 1.40 3.63
CA GLU A 106 -15.92 0.69 2.86
C GLU A 106 -16.51 -0.56 2.18
N PRO A 107 -16.00 -0.95 0.99
CA PRO A 107 -16.48 -2.14 0.28
C PRO A 107 -16.38 -3.43 1.11
N GLN A 108 -15.45 -3.44 2.08
CA GLN A 108 -15.15 -4.53 2.99
C GLN A 108 -15.05 -3.95 4.41
N PRO A 109 -16.18 -3.88 5.16
CA PRO A 109 -16.21 -3.30 6.50
C PRO A 109 -15.75 -4.27 7.60
N ASP A 110 -15.05 -5.35 7.23
CA ASP A 110 -14.49 -6.32 8.17
C ASP A 110 -13.23 -5.74 8.84
N GLY A 111 -13.29 -5.62 10.16
CA GLY A 111 -12.16 -5.21 10.99
C GLY A 111 -11.27 -6.40 11.39
N VAL A 112 -10.05 -6.09 11.82
CA VAL A 112 -9.04 -7.07 12.25
C VAL A 112 -8.94 -7.23 13.78
N SER A 113 -9.89 -6.65 14.52
CA SER A 113 -10.01 -6.69 15.99
C SER A 113 -8.78 -6.19 16.77
N THR A 114 -7.95 -5.34 16.14
CA THR A 114 -6.80 -4.68 16.77
C THR A 114 -6.57 -3.29 16.18
N ILE A 115 -6.06 -2.36 16.98
CA ILE A 115 -5.61 -1.04 16.52
C ILE A 115 -4.11 -1.01 16.19
N PHE A 116 -3.37 -2.05 16.57
CA PHE A 116 -1.93 -2.14 16.36
C PHE A 116 -1.61 -2.96 15.11
N PRO A 117 -0.49 -2.66 14.42
CA PRO A 117 -0.01 -3.51 13.34
C PRO A 117 0.17 -4.96 13.81
N PHE A 118 -0.14 -5.90 12.92
CA PHE A 118 -0.05 -7.33 13.20
C PHE A 118 0.66 -8.05 12.06
N TRP A 119 1.28 -9.18 12.38
CA TRP A 119 2.03 -9.95 11.40
C TRP A 119 1.11 -10.85 10.57
N VAL A 120 1.23 -10.79 9.25
CA VAL A 120 0.58 -11.71 8.32
C VAL A 120 1.61 -12.68 7.75
N GLN A 121 1.46 -13.95 8.08
CA GLN A 121 2.29 -15.02 7.55
C GLN A 121 1.83 -15.39 6.13
N ASN A 122 2.76 -15.49 5.17
CA ASN A 122 2.43 -15.98 3.84
C ASN A 122 2.40 -17.52 3.79
N GLY A 123 1.31 -18.11 4.28
CA GLY A 123 1.12 -19.56 4.30
C GLY A 123 2.25 -20.26 5.07
N SER A 124 2.88 -21.27 4.44
CA SER A 124 4.04 -21.99 4.99
C SER A 124 5.41 -21.38 4.62
N SER A 125 5.43 -20.28 3.87
CA SER A 125 6.67 -19.55 3.55
C SER A 125 7.23 -18.92 4.82
N PRO A 126 8.56 -18.82 5.01
CA PRO A 126 9.14 -18.02 6.09
C PRO A 126 8.92 -16.50 5.89
N LYS A 127 8.43 -16.07 4.72
CA LYS A 127 8.11 -14.68 4.43
C LYS A 127 6.75 -14.28 5.02
N GLY A 128 6.65 -13.03 5.43
CA GLY A 128 5.42 -12.36 5.85
C GLY A 128 5.61 -10.85 5.82
N TYR A 129 4.58 -10.12 6.21
CA TYR A 129 4.58 -8.67 6.24
C TYR A 129 3.75 -8.15 7.42
N SER A 130 3.96 -6.90 7.80
CA SER A 130 3.13 -6.23 8.79
C SER A 130 1.87 -5.69 8.13
N ALA A 131 0.68 -6.09 8.54
CA ALA A 131 -0.54 -5.41 8.15
C ALA A 131 -0.87 -4.35 9.20
N ALA A 132 -1.10 -3.13 8.76
CA ALA A 132 -1.53 -2.03 9.59
C ALA A 132 -2.94 -1.61 9.20
N LYS A 133 -3.61 -1.11 10.22
CA LYS A 133 -4.91 -0.49 10.11
C LYS A 133 -4.74 0.99 9.81
N ILE A 134 -5.61 1.52 8.95
CA ILE A 134 -5.75 2.96 8.77
C ILE A 134 -7.04 3.40 9.47
N LEU A 135 -6.90 4.45 10.29
CA LEU A 135 -8.01 5.10 11.00
C LEU A 135 -8.73 6.08 10.07
#